data_AF-A0A7S0VSQ4-F1
#
_entry.id   AF-A0A7S0VSQ4-F1
#
_cell.length_a   1.000
_cell.length_b   1.000
_cell.length_c   1.000
_cell.angle_alpha   90.00
_cell.angle_beta   90.00
_cell.angle_gamma   90.00
#
_symmetry.space_group_name_H-M   'P 1'
#
loop_
_entity.id
_entity.type
_entity.pdbx_description
1 polymer ?
#
loop_
_entity_poly.entity_id
_entity_poly.type
_entity_poly.pdbx_seq_one_letter_code
_entity_poly.pdbx_strand_id
1 'polypeptide(L)'
;ATCKGGAVYAWGGNGYGQLGLEDHWDDLEEPLKHQEMSKKQISNIACGGNHTFVLYKGGGVFGCGRNDFGQLGLGHREHLNYLCDVSILTNRMNGDKVRKVSCGASHTLFVMSHGDLRGCGRNDSGQLGTGNDESSDVPVRILGPGNRFGRSVLDAVANEHTIVTMSGGALIGFGSNHDAQLGLGHRRPQLAPADLPLDARNAEVHVGAFHTFVIYPGEHPKPIPPLDVEDPFHRKN
;
A
#
# COMPACT_ATOMS: atom_id res chain seq x y z
N ALA A 1 2.34 -12.35 8.88
CA ALA A 1 2.61 -13.76 9.20
C ALA A 1 2.15 -14.64 8.04
N THR A 2 3.00 -15.52 7.50
CA THR A 2 2.61 -16.52 6.48
C THR A 2 1.93 -17.69 7.18
N CYS A 3 0.62 -17.88 6.98
CA CYS A 3 -0.02 -19.10 7.48
C CYS A 3 0.31 -20.24 6.50
N LYS A 4 1.08 -21.25 6.96
CA LYS A 4 1.17 -22.52 6.23
C LYS A 4 -0.19 -23.20 6.31
N GLY A 5 -1.06 -22.98 5.31
CA GLY A 5 -2.37 -23.62 5.20
C GLY A 5 -3.29 -23.28 6.37
N GLY A 6 -4.11 -22.24 6.20
CA GLY A 6 -5.12 -21.85 7.18
C GLY A 6 -6.47 -21.66 6.50
N ALA A 7 -7.55 -21.87 7.24
CA ALA A 7 -8.86 -21.45 6.78
C ALA A 7 -8.89 -19.92 6.67
N VAL A 8 -9.38 -19.42 5.54
CA VAL A 8 -9.57 -17.99 5.27
C VAL A 8 -11.02 -17.67 5.59
N TYR A 9 -11.24 -16.63 6.39
CA TYR A 9 -12.57 -16.13 6.73
C TYR A 9 -12.68 -14.66 6.33
N ALA A 10 -13.88 -14.24 5.92
CA ALA A 10 -14.20 -12.86 5.57
C ALA A 10 -15.55 -12.48 6.19
N TRP A 11 -15.68 -11.23 6.63
CA TRP A 11 -16.89 -10.65 7.20
C TRP A 11 -16.83 -9.11 7.16
N GLY A 12 -17.93 -8.45 7.50
CA GLY A 12 -18.06 -6.99 7.51
C GLY A 12 -18.67 -6.43 6.23
N GLY A 13 -18.34 -5.17 5.93
CA GLY A 13 -18.91 -4.43 4.82
C GLY A 13 -18.58 -5.05 3.45
N ASN A 14 -19.58 -5.19 2.58
CA ASN A 14 -19.47 -5.87 1.29
C ASN A 14 -20.23 -5.18 0.14
N GLY A 15 -20.70 -3.94 0.33
CA GLY A 15 -21.47 -3.21 -0.70
C GLY A 15 -20.77 -2.99 -2.05
N TYR A 16 -19.46 -3.27 -2.17
CA TYR A 16 -18.73 -3.28 -3.44
C TYR A 16 -18.18 -4.66 -3.82
N GLY A 17 -18.55 -5.71 -3.09
CA GLY A 17 -18.06 -7.07 -3.30
C GLY A 17 -16.65 -7.33 -2.74
N GLN A 18 -16.17 -6.49 -1.83
CA GLN A 18 -14.80 -6.56 -1.29
C GLN A 18 -14.50 -7.80 -0.44
N LEU A 19 -15.52 -8.60 -0.08
CA LEU A 19 -15.30 -9.90 0.55
C LEU A 19 -14.98 -11.00 -0.49
N GLY A 20 -15.28 -10.79 -1.77
CA GLY A 20 -14.93 -11.70 -2.86
C GLY A 20 -15.73 -13.00 -2.89
N LEU A 21 -16.94 -12.99 -2.33
CA LEU A 21 -17.79 -14.16 -2.10
C LEU A 21 -18.84 -14.39 -3.21
N GLU A 22 -18.58 -13.87 -4.42
CA GLU A 22 -19.45 -14.02 -5.59
C GLU A 22 -20.81 -13.32 -5.43
N ASP A 23 -21.92 -14.07 -5.40
CA ASP A 23 -23.30 -13.57 -5.44
C ASP A 23 -23.75 -12.81 -4.17
N HIS A 24 -22.85 -12.66 -3.21
CA HIS A 24 -23.06 -11.86 -2.02
C HIS A 24 -22.60 -10.40 -2.21
N TRP A 25 -23.56 -9.48 -2.22
CA TRP A 25 -23.32 -8.02 -2.11
C TRP A 25 -23.62 -7.48 -0.71
N ASP A 26 -24.32 -8.27 0.10
CA ASP A 26 -24.71 -7.88 1.44
C ASP A 26 -23.54 -8.00 2.41
N ASP A 27 -23.57 -7.13 3.42
CA ASP A 27 -22.65 -7.17 4.55
C ASP A 27 -22.80 -8.51 5.29
N LEU A 28 -21.68 -9.05 5.76
CA LEU A 28 -21.67 -10.25 6.56
C LEU A 28 -21.45 -9.91 8.03
N GLU A 29 -22.44 -10.20 8.86
CA GLU A 29 -22.39 -9.96 10.30
C GLU A 29 -21.51 -10.98 11.05
N GLU A 30 -21.25 -12.15 10.43
CA GLU A 30 -20.48 -13.24 11.02
C GLU A 30 -19.34 -13.71 10.09
N PRO A 31 -18.22 -14.22 10.63
CA PRO A 31 -17.13 -14.81 9.85
C PRO A 31 -17.59 -15.95 8.93
N LEU A 32 -17.54 -15.73 7.62
CA LEU A 32 -17.79 -16.78 6.62
C LEU A 32 -16.48 -17.32 6.08
N LYS A 33 -16.38 -18.65 6.00
CA LYS A 33 -15.21 -19.32 5.43
C LYS A 33 -15.17 -19.14 3.91
N HIS A 34 -14.11 -18.52 3.40
CA HIS A 34 -13.83 -18.45 1.97
C HIS A 34 -13.27 -19.79 1.48
N GLN A 35 -14.12 -20.61 0.84
CA GLN A 35 -13.79 -21.99 0.48
C GLN A 35 -12.59 -22.08 -0.47
N GLU A 36 -12.59 -21.28 -1.54
CA GLU A 36 -11.51 -21.32 -2.54
C GLU A 36 -10.16 -20.83 -2.01
N MET A 37 -10.12 -19.75 -1.23
CA MET A 37 -8.88 -19.25 -0.65
C MET A 37 -8.34 -20.16 0.44
N SER A 38 -9.21 -20.84 1.19
CA SER A 38 -8.82 -21.85 2.19
C SER A 38 -8.10 -23.08 1.57
N LYS A 39 -8.24 -23.31 0.26
CA LYS A 39 -7.53 -24.37 -0.47
C LYS A 39 -6.14 -23.93 -0.94
N LYS A 40 -5.79 -22.65 -0.81
CA LYS A 40 -4.53 -22.07 -1.29
C LYS A 40 -3.56 -21.78 -0.15
N GLN A 41 -2.26 -21.76 -0.45
CA GLN A 41 -1.24 -21.33 0.51
C GLN A 41 -1.14 -19.81 0.48
N ILE A 42 -1.97 -19.15 1.29
CA ILE A 42 -2.00 -17.68 1.37
C ILE A 42 -0.77 -17.16 2.11
N SER A 43 -0.07 -16.20 1.49
CA SER A 43 1.11 -15.56 2.07
C SER A 43 0.85 -14.13 2.56
N ASN A 44 -0.15 -13.44 2.00
CA ASN A 44 -0.54 -12.09 2.39
C ASN A 44 -1.98 -11.80 1.94
N ILE A 45 -2.76 -11.14 2.80
CA ILE A 45 -4.05 -10.53 2.46
C ILE A 45 -3.91 -9.04 2.77
N ALA A 46 -4.37 -8.19 1.86
CA ALA A 46 -4.40 -6.75 2.02
C ALA A 46 -5.84 -6.25 1.81
N CYS A 47 -6.37 -5.54 2.80
CA CYS A 47 -7.70 -4.95 2.76
C CYS A 47 -7.55 -3.43 2.67
N GLY A 48 -8.08 -2.83 1.61
CA GLY A 48 -8.17 -1.38 1.44
C GLY A 48 -9.49 -0.83 1.97
N GLY A 49 -9.85 0.39 1.52
CA GLY A 49 -11.12 1.01 1.92
C GLY A 49 -12.35 0.19 1.52
N ASN A 50 -12.42 -0.25 0.26
CA ASN A 50 -13.50 -1.09 -0.27
C ASN A 50 -13.01 -2.12 -1.30
N HIS A 51 -11.77 -2.61 -1.18
CA HIS A 51 -11.23 -3.61 -2.09
C HIS A 51 -10.25 -4.51 -1.34
N THR A 52 -10.05 -5.73 -1.85
CA THR A 52 -9.23 -6.75 -1.18
C THR A 52 -8.33 -7.43 -2.18
N PHE A 53 -7.10 -7.71 -1.76
CA PHE A 53 -6.15 -8.51 -2.50
C PHE A 53 -5.67 -9.70 -1.68
N VAL A 54 -5.52 -10.84 -2.34
CA VAL A 54 -5.02 -12.09 -1.74
C VAL A 54 -3.83 -12.59 -2.55
N LEU A 55 -2.65 -12.60 -1.92
CA LEU A 55 -1.42 -13.14 -2.46
C LEU A 55 -1.24 -14.59 -1.97
N TYR A 56 -1.04 -15.51 -2.90
CA TYR A 56 -0.75 -16.91 -2.59
C TYR A 56 0.63 -17.33 -3.09
N LYS A 57 1.12 -18.45 -2.54
CA LYS A 57 2.44 -18.98 -2.85
C LYS A 57 2.64 -19.16 -4.36
N GLY A 58 3.79 -18.72 -4.84
CA GLY A 58 4.11 -18.70 -6.28
C GLY A 58 4.06 -17.30 -6.89
N GLY A 59 3.51 -16.31 -6.17
CA GLY A 59 3.43 -14.93 -6.60
C GLY A 59 2.14 -14.58 -7.34
N GLY A 60 1.17 -15.51 -7.37
CA GLY A 60 -0.15 -15.24 -7.95
C GLY A 60 -1.01 -14.42 -7.02
N VAL A 61 -1.87 -13.60 -7.61
CA VAL A 61 -2.61 -12.55 -6.91
C VAL A 61 -4.06 -12.59 -7.35
N PHE A 62 -4.98 -12.59 -6.38
CA PHE A 62 -6.39 -12.33 -6.61
C PHE A 62 -6.78 -10.94 -6.11
N GLY A 63 -7.74 -10.30 -6.77
CA GLY A 63 -8.30 -9.00 -6.37
C GLY A 63 -9.81 -8.96 -6.54
N CYS A 64 -10.50 -8.24 -5.64
CA CYS A 64 -11.94 -7.96 -5.71
C CYS A 64 -12.29 -6.63 -5.02
N GLY A 65 -13.54 -6.20 -5.21
CA GLY A 65 -14.16 -5.03 -4.59
C GLY A 65 -14.33 -3.86 -5.53
N ARG A 66 -14.39 -2.68 -4.93
CA ARG A 66 -14.53 -1.37 -5.59
C ARG A 66 -13.36 -1.11 -6.53
N ASN A 67 -13.66 -0.52 -7.68
CA ASN A 67 -12.68 -0.28 -8.75
C ASN A 67 -12.85 1.07 -9.47
N ASP A 68 -13.54 2.04 -8.87
CA ASP A 68 -13.83 3.35 -9.50
C ASP A 68 -12.60 4.07 -10.06
N PHE A 69 -11.44 3.92 -9.40
CA PHE A 69 -10.19 4.55 -9.79
C PHE A 69 -9.24 3.58 -10.52
N GLY A 70 -9.67 2.33 -10.74
CA GLY A 70 -8.81 1.30 -11.28
C GLY A 70 -7.89 0.65 -10.23
N GLN A 71 -8.26 0.69 -8.94
CA GLN A 71 -7.47 0.11 -7.85
C GLN A 71 -7.28 -1.42 -7.94
N LEU A 72 -8.05 -2.11 -8.78
CA LEU A 72 -7.82 -3.53 -9.10
C LEU A 72 -6.74 -3.73 -10.18
N GLY A 73 -6.38 -2.69 -10.94
CA GLY A 73 -5.30 -2.73 -11.92
C GLY A 73 -5.66 -3.45 -13.24
N LEU A 74 -6.94 -3.70 -13.50
CA LEU A 74 -7.40 -4.57 -14.58
C LEU A 74 -7.49 -3.91 -15.98
N GLY A 75 -7.15 -2.63 -16.11
CA GLY A 75 -7.33 -1.85 -17.34
C GLY A 75 -8.78 -1.43 -17.58
N HIS A 76 -9.62 -1.50 -16.55
CA HIS A 76 -10.98 -0.99 -16.51
C HIS A 76 -11.36 -0.61 -15.08
N ARG A 77 -12.51 0.05 -14.91
CA ARG A 77 -13.00 0.60 -13.62
C ARG A 77 -14.25 -0.10 -13.07
N GLU A 78 -14.52 -1.31 -13.52
CA GLU A 78 -15.68 -2.09 -13.07
C GLU A 78 -15.37 -2.83 -11.77
N HIS A 79 -16.34 -2.86 -10.84
CA HIS A 79 -16.22 -3.53 -9.56
C HIS A 79 -16.32 -5.05 -9.73
N LEU A 80 -15.67 -5.80 -8.83
CA LEU A 80 -15.73 -7.25 -8.83
C LEU A 80 -16.19 -7.78 -7.48
N ASN A 81 -17.23 -8.58 -7.47
CA ASN A 81 -17.73 -9.26 -6.26
C ASN A 81 -17.13 -10.65 -6.04
N TYR A 82 -16.28 -11.12 -6.95
CA TYR A 82 -15.54 -12.36 -6.84
C TYR A 82 -14.03 -12.07 -6.89
N LEU A 83 -13.23 -12.95 -6.27
CA LEU A 83 -11.78 -12.90 -6.40
C LEU A 83 -11.36 -13.26 -7.82
N CYS A 84 -11.00 -12.25 -8.60
CA CYS A 84 -10.49 -12.42 -9.97
C CYS A 84 -8.98 -12.62 -9.95
N ASP A 85 -8.50 -13.57 -10.75
CA ASP A 85 -7.06 -13.79 -10.91
C ASP A 85 -6.45 -12.61 -11.68
N VAL A 86 -5.79 -11.73 -10.94
CA VAL A 86 -5.09 -10.58 -11.50
C VAL A 86 -3.63 -10.93 -11.80
N SER A 87 -3.27 -12.21 -11.90
CA SER A 87 -1.94 -12.63 -12.33
C SER A 87 -1.66 -12.26 -13.79
N ILE A 88 -2.65 -11.82 -14.58
CA ILE A 88 -2.37 -11.19 -15.88
C ILE A 88 -1.54 -9.91 -15.73
N LEU A 89 -1.61 -9.27 -14.56
CA LEU A 89 -0.69 -8.21 -14.17
C LEU A 89 0.75 -8.74 -14.14
N THR A 90 0.99 -9.99 -13.75
CA THR A 90 2.32 -10.64 -13.71
C THR A 90 2.86 -11.10 -15.07
N ASN A 91 1.99 -11.42 -16.02
CA ASN A 91 2.41 -11.72 -17.40
C ASN A 91 2.88 -10.46 -18.16
N ARG A 92 2.38 -9.27 -17.80
CA ARG A 92 2.98 -7.98 -18.23
C ARG A 92 4.23 -7.58 -17.43
N MET A 93 4.63 -8.38 -16.44
CA MET A 93 5.80 -8.13 -15.58
C MET A 93 6.97 -9.09 -15.88
N ASN A 94 7.20 -9.49 -17.14
CA ASN A 94 8.38 -10.29 -17.55
C ASN A 94 8.69 -11.55 -16.68
N GLY A 95 7.68 -12.15 -16.03
CA GLY A 95 7.87 -13.28 -15.12
C GLY A 95 8.25 -12.89 -13.67
N ASP A 96 8.25 -11.61 -13.33
CA ASP A 96 8.48 -11.10 -11.98
C ASP A 96 7.30 -11.40 -11.05
N LYS A 97 7.64 -11.89 -9.86
CA LYS A 97 6.66 -12.29 -8.85
C LYS A 97 6.36 -11.16 -7.87
N VAL A 98 5.10 -11.00 -7.52
CA VAL A 98 4.69 -10.16 -6.38
C VAL A 98 5.10 -10.85 -5.08
N ARG A 99 5.75 -10.10 -4.19
CA ARG A 99 6.17 -10.56 -2.86
C ARG A 99 5.22 -10.08 -1.75
N LYS A 100 4.63 -8.90 -1.92
CA LYS A 100 3.65 -8.32 -1.00
C LYS A 100 2.69 -7.40 -1.76
N VAL A 101 1.44 -7.34 -1.31
CA VAL A 101 0.45 -6.36 -1.71
C VAL A 101 0.12 -5.48 -0.51
N SER A 102 -0.07 -4.18 -0.74
CA SER A 102 -0.61 -3.24 0.24
C SER A 102 -1.73 -2.44 -0.40
N CYS A 103 -2.86 -2.36 0.28
CA CYS A 103 -4.03 -1.61 -0.19
C CYS A 103 -4.15 -0.32 0.62
N GLY A 104 -4.23 0.81 -0.07
CA GLY A 104 -4.64 2.08 0.50
C GLY A 104 -6.17 2.23 0.49
N ALA A 105 -6.64 3.45 0.71
CA ALA A 105 -8.09 3.74 0.69
C ALA A 105 -8.70 3.49 -0.69
N SER A 106 -8.01 3.88 -1.77
CA SER A 106 -8.47 3.75 -3.16
C SER A 106 -7.33 3.49 -4.16
N HIS A 107 -6.19 2.99 -3.69
CA HIS A 107 -5.06 2.58 -4.52
C HIS A 107 -4.42 1.29 -3.98
N THR A 108 -3.64 0.62 -4.82
CA THR A 108 -2.96 -0.64 -4.49
C THR A 108 -1.49 -0.54 -4.85
N LEU A 109 -0.64 -1.11 -4.01
CA LEU A 109 0.80 -1.22 -4.21
C LEU A 109 1.21 -2.69 -4.30
N PHE A 110 2.09 -2.99 -5.25
CA PHE A 110 2.69 -4.29 -5.46
C PHE A 110 4.19 -4.19 -5.25
N VAL A 111 4.67 -4.82 -4.18
CA VAL A 111 6.10 -4.96 -3.92
C VAL A 111 6.60 -6.21 -4.64
N MET A 112 7.49 -6.01 -5.61
CA MET A 112 8.03 -7.08 -6.42
C MET A 112 9.16 -7.83 -5.71
N SER A 113 9.35 -9.08 -6.07
CA SER A 113 10.41 -9.94 -5.51
C SER A 113 11.82 -9.45 -5.79
N HIS A 114 12.05 -8.78 -6.92
CA HIS A 114 13.32 -8.11 -7.25
C HIS A 114 13.45 -6.71 -6.64
N GLY A 115 12.50 -6.28 -5.80
CA GLY A 115 12.56 -5.03 -5.06
C GLY A 115 12.04 -3.80 -5.79
N ASP A 116 11.37 -3.91 -6.94
CA ASP A 116 10.63 -2.76 -7.49
C ASP A 116 9.29 -2.56 -6.78
N LEU A 117 8.76 -1.35 -6.93
CA LEU A 117 7.42 -0.98 -6.50
C LEU A 117 6.57 -0.61 -7.72
N ARG A 118 5.34 -1.12 -7.74
CA ARG A 118 4.31 -0.75 -8.71
C ARG A 118 3.03 -0.37 -7.99
N GLY A 119 2.17 0.40 -8.64
CA GLY A 119 0.84 0.70 -8.08
C GLY A 119 -0.20 1.06 -9.13
N CYS A 120 -1.46 1.04 -8.72
CA CYS A 120 -2.63 1.43 -9.52
C CYS A 120 -3.74 1.97 -8.60
N GLY A 121 -4.75 2.60 -9.19
CA GLY A 121 -5.86 3.24 -8.51
C GLY A 121 -5.72 4.76 -8.45
N ARG A 122 -6.31 5.35 -7.41
CA ARG A 122 -6.40 6.79 -7.18
C ARG A 122 -5.01 7.43 -7.05
N ASN A 123 -4.85 8.61 -7.63
CA ASN A 123 -3.61 9.37 -7.57
C ASN A 123 -3.79 10.90 -7.43
N ASP A 124 -4.99 11.38 -7.13
CA ASP A 124 -5.30 12.82 -7.07
C ASP A 124 -4.49 13.61 -6.03
N SER A 125 -3.91 12.94 -5.04
CA SER A 125 -2.98 13.54 -4.06
C SER A 125 -1.55 12.99 -4.20
N GLY A 126 -1.24 12.28 -5.28
CA GLY A 126 0.06 11.66 -5.51
C GLY A 126 0.23 10.27 -4.90
N GLN A 127 -0.86 9.56 -4.57
CA GLN A 127 -0.81 8.27 -3.86
C GLN A 127 0.00 7.18 -4.60
N LEU A 128 0.21 7.33 -5.91
CA LEU A 128 1.04 6.47 -6.75
C LEU A 128 2.49 6.97 -6.91
N GLY A 129 2.83 8.19 -6.49
CA GLY A 129 4.21 8.68 -6.54
C GLY A 129 4.77 8.77 -7.97
N THR A 130 3.94 9.06 -8.97
CA THR A 130 4.32 9.10 -10.40
C THR A 130 4.83 10.46 -10.86
N GLY A 131 4.87 11.46 -9.97
CA GLY A 131 5.19 12.85 -10.29
C GLY A 131 4.03 13.64 -10.89
N ASN A 132 2.83 13.06 -10.93
CA ASN A 132 1.58 13.68 -11.38
C ASN A 132 0.41 13.25 -10.48
N ASP A 133 -0.79 13.71 -10.79
CA ASP A 133 -2.05 13.44 -10.08
C ASP A 133 -3.02 12.53 -10.85
N GLU A 134 -2.52 11.86 -11.90
CA GLU A 134 -3.35 11.04 -12.78
C GLU A 134 -3.52 9.62 -12.21
N SER A 135 -4.78 9.21 -12.02
CA SER A 135 -5.11 7.85 -11.56
C SER A 135 -4.87 6.82 -12.66
N SER A 136 -4.48 5.60 -12.31
CA SER A 136 -4.16 4.55 -13.28
C SER A 136 -4.93 3.28 -13.04
N ASP A 137 -5.56 2.74 -14.07
CA ASP A 137 -6.26 1.46 -14.03
C ASP A 137 -5.38 0.27 -14.39
N VAL A 138 -4.09 0.48 -14.61
CA VAL A 138 -3.07 -0.56 -14.80
C VAL A 138 -1.89 -0.30 -13.86
N PRO A 139 -1.18 -1.36 -13.39
CA PRO A 139 -0.02 -1.16 -12.54
C PRO A 139 1.11 -0.41 -13.25
N VAL A 140 1.40 0.80 -12.76
CA VAL A 140 2.53 1.62 -13.20
C VAL A 140 3.74 1.42 -12.29
N ARG A 141 4.94 1.56 -12.86
CA ARG A 141 6.19 1.50 -12.09
C ARG A 141 6.39 2.81 -11.34
N ILE A 142 6.65 2.72 -10.05
CA ILE A 142 6.94 3.88 -9.21
C ILE A 142 8.46 4.01 -9.10
N LEU A 143 8.98 5.22 -9.26
CA LEU A 143 10.42 5.50 -9.23
C LEU A 143 10.77 6.24 -7.93
N GLY A 144 11.59 5.61 -7.09
CA GLY A 144 12.11 6.28 -5.89
C GLY A 144 13.06 7.43 -6.22
N PRO A 145 13.40 8.29 -5.25
CA PRO A 145 14.37 9.38 -5.45
C PRO A 145 15.68 8.81 -6.01
N GLY A 146 16.19 9.38 -7.11
CA GLY A 146 17.39 8.87 -7.77
C GLY A 146 17.26 7.45 -8.32
N ASN A 147 16.03 6.99 -8.61
CA ASN A 147 15.71 5.65 -9.12
C ASN A 147 16.10 4.49 -8.17
N ARG A 148 16.07 4.75 -6.84
CA ARG A 148 16.57 3.81 -5.83
C ARG A 148 15.65 2.64 -5.47
N PHE A 149 14.38 2.62 -5.89
CA PHE A 149 13.49 1.50 -5.55
C PHE A 149 14.03 0.16 -6.08
N GLY A 150 14.49 0.12 -7.33
CA GLY A 150 14.96 -1.12 -7.95
C GLY A 150 16.08 -1.81 -7.14
N ARG A 151 15.73 -2.97 -6.54
CA ARG A 151 16.52 -3.87 -5.66
C ARG A 151 16.50 -3.60 -4.16
N SER A 152 15.82 -2.55 -3.70
CA SER A 152 15.94 -2.15 -2.28
C SER A 152 14.60 -1.98 -1.56
N VAL A 153 13.44 -2.06 -2.23
CA VAL A 153 12.16 -1.99 -1.51
C VAL A 153 11.96 -3.25 -0.67
N LEU A 154 12.00 -3.06 0.65
CA LEU A 154 11.75 -4.10 1.65
C LEU A 154 10.24 -4.21 1.90
N ASP A 155 9.57 -3.08 2.08
CA ASP A 155 8.15 -3.02 2.37
C ASP A 155 7.50 -1.73 1.84
N ALA A 156 6.19 -1.75 1.67
CA ALA A 156 5.36 -0.58 1.44
C ALA A 156 4.03 -0.75 2.20
N VAL A 157 3.60 0.32 2.87
CA VAL A 157 2.33 0.41 3.58
C VAL A 157 1.57 1.64 3.12
N ALA A 158 0.24 1.55 3.02
CA ALA A 158 -0.57 2.61 2.43
C ALA A 158 -1.92 2.81 3.12
N ASN A 159 -2.39 4.07 3.12
CA ASN A 159 -3.79 4.44 3.32
C ASN A 159 -4.18 5.58 2.34
N GLU A 160 -4.18 6.84 2.77
CA GLU A 160 -4.25 8.03 1.89
C GLU A 160 -2.86 8.49 1.41
N HIS A 161 -1.81 8.00 2.06
CA HIS A 161 -0.41 8.18 1.72
C HIS A 161 0.30 6.83 1.74
N THR A 162 1.48 6.81 1.16
CA THR A 162 2.32 5.62 1.07
C THR A 162 3.65 5.88 1.77
N ILE A 163 4.07 4.93 2.62
CA ILE A 163 5.43 4.89 3.15
C ILE A 163 6.11 3.61 2.67
N VAL A 164 7.30 3.76 2.12
CA VAL A 164 8.14 2.69 1.58
C VAL A 164 9.37 2.54 2.46
N THR A 165 9.60 1.32 2.95
CA THR A 165 10.78 0.95 3.72
C THR A 165 11.82 0.35 2.79
N MET A 166 13.01 0.93 2.78
CA MET A 166 14.15 0.46 1.99
C MET A 166 15.03 -0.48 2.83
N SER A 167 15.70 -1.45 2.17
CA SER A 167 16.64 -2.39 2.81
C SER A 167 17.82 -1.71 3.51
N GLY A 168 18.17 -0.48 3.09
CA GLY A 168 19.20 0.35 3.74
C GLY A 168 18.72 1.10 4.99
N GLY A 169 17.44 1.02 5.34
CA GLY A 169 16.81 1.74 6.45
C GLY A 169 16.11 3.05 6.04
N ALA A 170 16.34 3.57 4.84
CA ALA A 170 15.66 4.78 4.39
C ALA A 170 14.14 4.60 4.32
N LEU A 171 13.40 5.63 4.77
CA LEU A 171 11.97 5.76 4.53
C LEU A 171 11.73 6.74 3.38
N ILE A 172 10.83 6.35 2.48
CA ILE A 172 10.42 7.17 1.36
C ILE A 172 8.90 7.31 1.39
N GLY A 173 8.39 8.53 1.24
CA GLY A 173 6.96 8.83 1.36
C GLY A 173 6.42 9.58 0.15
N PHE A 174 5.16 9.31 -0.19
CA PHE A 174 4.39 10.02 -1.22
C PHE A 174 2.89 9.92 -0.97
N GLY A 175 2.10 10.73 -1.67
CA GLY A 175 0.66 10.80 -1.52
C GLY A 175 0.19 11.98 -0.68
N SER A 176 -1.00 11.80 -0.09
CA SER A 176 -1.63 12.84 0.73
C SER A 176 -0.71 13.26 1.86
N ASN A 177 -0.66 14.56 2.10
CA ASN A 177 0.11 15.13 3.21
C ASN A 177 -0.65 16.29 3.86
N HIS A 178 -1.96 16.34 3.68
CA HIS A 178 -2.81 17.43 4.15
C HIS A 178 -2.78 17.58 5.67
N ASP A 179 -2.39 16.56 6.41
CA ASP A 179 -2.27 16.48 7.87
C ASP A 179 -0.83 16.29 8.36
N ALA A 180 0.15 16.55 7.49
CA ALA A 180 1.56 16.30 7.74
C ALA A 180 1.90 14.81 8.00
N GLN A 181 1.07 13.88 7.53
CA GLN A 181 1.25 12.43 7.70
C GLN A 181 2.55 11.87 7.10
N LEU A 182 3.22 12.61 6.20
CA LEU A 182 4.54 12.26 5.68
C LEU A 182 5.70 12.74 6.55
N GLY A 183 5.48 13.60 7.54
CA GLY A 183 6.54 14.06 8.45
C GLY A 183 7.62 14.95 7.81
N LEU A 184 7.31 15.64 6.71
CA LEU A 184 8.27 16.43 5.92
C LEU A 184 8.42 17.90 6.38
N GLY A 185 7.88 18.26 7.55
CA GLY A 185 7.87 19.64 8.04
C GLY A 185 6.90 20.58 7.30
N HIS A 186 6.02 20.05 6.45
CA HIS A 186 4.98 20.83 5.76
C HIS A 186 3.76 19.97 5.41
N ARG A 187 2.65 20.61 5.00
CA ARG A 187 1.36 19.94 4.67
C ARG A 187 1.05 19.80 3.16
N ARG A 188 2.04 20.03 2.30
CA ARG A 188 1.87 19.86 0.84
C ARG A 188 1.95 18.38 0.44
N PRO A 189 0.98 17.84 -0.31
CA PRO A 189 1.05 16.49 -0.87
C PRO A 189 2.34 16.25 -1.65
N GLN A 190 2.76 14.99 -1.75
CA GLN A 190 3.97 14.61 -2.49
C GLN A 190 3.57 13.77 -3.70
N LEU A 191 3.59 14.41 -4.88
CA LEU A 191 3.29 13.75 -6.15
C LEU A 191 4.39 12.78 -6.59
N ALA A 192 5.63 13.01 -6.14
CA ALA A 192 6.77 12.14 -6.35
C ALA A 192 7.31 11.64 -4.99
N PRO A 193 7.98 10.47 -4.95
CA PRO A 193 8.57 9.95 -3.73
C PRO A 193 9.64 10.89 -3.17
N ALA A 194 9.61 11.10 -1.86
CA ALA A 194 10.55 11.95 -1.13
C ALA A 194 11.15 11.19 0.06
N ASP A 195 12.43 11.45 0.37
CA ASP A 195 13.09 10.88 1.54
C ASP A 195 12.52 11.50 2.82
N LEU A 196 12.15 10.66 3.79
CA LEU A 196 11.74 11.09 5.12
C LEU A 196 12.96 11.30 6.00
N PRO A 197 12.92 12.27 6.95
CA PRO A 197 14.05 12.61 7.82
C PRO A 197 14.21 11.60 8.99
N LEU A 198 14.17 10.30 8.70
CA LEU A 198 14.26 9.23 9.69
C LEU A 198 14.93 7.98 9.09
N ASP A 199 15.77 7.30 9.88
CA ASP A 199 16.32 5.98 9.56
C ASP A 199 15.46 4.92 10.24
N ALA A 200 14.83 4.05 9.46
CA ALA A 200 13.97 2.97 9.90
C ALA A 200 14.64 1.59 9.81
N ARG A 201 15.97 1.53 9.88
CA ARG A 201 16.67 0.25 9.97
C ARG A 201 16.15 -0.56 11.17
N ASN A 202 15.66 -1.75 10.87
CA ASN A 202 15.01 -2.67 11.82
C ASN A 202 13.72 -2.13 12.45
N ALA A 203 13.10 -1.09 11.90
CA ALA A 203 11.83 -0.56 12.41
C ALA A 203 10.62 -1.16 11.69
N GLU A 204 9.48 -1.17 12.36
CA GLU A 204 8.18 -1.45 11.75
C GLU A 204 7.46 -0.12 11.47
N VAL A 205 6.75 -0.05 10.34
CA VAL A 205 6.06 1.15 9.88
C VAL A 205 4.58 0.84 9.71
N HIS A 206 3.74 1.69 10.28
CA HIS A 206 2.29 1.58 10.23
C HIS A 206 1.69 2.92 9.78
N VAL A 207 0.68 2.86 8.93
CA VAL A 207 -0.02 4.05 8.44
C VAL A 207 -1.50 3.93 8.72
N GLY A 208 -2.07 5.00 9.28
CA GLY A 208 -3.51 5.25 9.29
C GLY A 208 -3.89 6.21 8.18
N ALA A 209 -5.16 6.64 8.13
CA ALA A 209 -5.64 7.57 7.12
C ALA A 209 -4.88 8.91 7.12
N PHE A 210 -4.52 9.42 8.30
CA PHE A 210 -3.97 10.76 8.46
C PHE A 210 -2.71 10.80 9.34
N HIS A 211 -2.08 9.65 9.60
CA HIS A 211 -0.91 9.56 10.49
C HIS A 211 0.01 8.38 10.15
N THR A 212 1.27 8.47 10.59
CA THR A 212 2.30 7.44 10.43
C THR A 212 2.93 7.13 11.79
N PHE A 213 3.06 5.86 12.13
CA PHE A 213 3.82 5.36 13.27
C PHE A 213 5.03 4.58 12.78
N VAL A 214 6.17 4.81 13.44
CA VAL A 214 7.40 4.04 13.25
C VAL A 214 7.84 3.53 14.62
N ILE A 215 8.01 2.22 14.76
CA ILE A 215 8.41 1.58 16.01
C ILE A 215 9.75 0.87 15.83
N TYR A 216 10.66 1.08 16.78
CA TYR A 216 11.98 0.48 16.80
C TYR A 216 12.04 -0.62 17.86
N PRO A 217 12.77 -1.72 17.62
CA PRO A 217 13.07 -2.71 18.64
C PRO A 217 14.17 -2.17 19.57
N GLY A 218 13.86 -1.10 20.32
CA GLY A 218 14.79 -0.39 21.21
C GLY A 218 14.75 1.13 21.06
N GLU A 219 15.60 1.85 21.81
CA GLU A 219 15.75 3.30 21.64
C GLU A 219 16.31 3.64 20.25
N HIS A 220 15.81 4.72 19.66
CA HIS A 220 16.28 5.19 18.37
C HIS A 220 17.79 5.51 18.43
N PRO A 221 18.62 5.05 17.47
CA PRO A 221 20.08 5.15 17.59
C PRO A 221 20.64 6.58 17.53
N LYS A 222 19.83 7.60 17.20
CA LYS A 222 20.23 9.02 17.17
C LYS A 222 19.09 9.94 17.62
N PRO A 223 19.32 10.97 18.43
CA PRO A 223 18.31 12.00 18.67
C PRO A 223 17.83 12.58 17.34
N ILE A 224 16.52 12.63 17.11
CA ILE A 224 15.96 13.42 16.01
C ILE A 224 16.29 14.88 16.38
N PRO A 225 17.04 15.62 15.53
CA PRO A 225 17.30 17.02 15.82
C PRO A 225 15.96 17.75 16.00
N PRO A 226 15.82 18.64 16.99
CA PRO A 226 14.60 19.40 17.16
C PRO A 226 14.28 20.10 15.85
N LEU A 227 13.02 20.03 15.41
CA LEU A 227 12.53 20.88 14.34
C LEU A 227 12.82 22.32 14.77
N ASP A 228 13.46 23.11 13.91
CA ASP A 228 13.56 24.56 14.09
C ASP A 228 12.14 25.12 14.05
N VAL A 229 11.47 25.09 15.18
CA VAL A 229 10.25 25.85 15.39
C VAL A 229 10.73 27.28 15.55
N GLU A 230 10.74 28.04 14.45
CA GLU A 230 10.79 29.49 14.57
C GLU A 230 9.58 29.89 15.43
N ASP A 231 9.83 30.22 16.70
CA ASP A 231 8.85 30.82 17.58
C ASP A 231 8.42 32.15 16.95
N PRO A 232 7.17 32.30 16.46
CA PRO A 232 6.71 33.52 15.83
C PRO A 232 6.72 34.72 16.81
N PHE A 233 6.90 34.46 18.11
CA PHE A 233 6.86 35.46 19.17
C PHE A 233 8.25 35.90 19.67
N HIS A 234 9.35 35.34 19.14
CA HIS A 234 10.71 35.81 19.45
C HIS A 234 11.29 36.74 18.38
N ARG A 235 10.54 37.79 18.01
CA ARG A 235 11.18 39.01 17.49
C ARG A 235 11.77 39.77 18.69
N LYS A 236 13.09 39.68 18.85
CA LYS A 236 13.86 40.52 19.78
C LYS A 236 13.57 41.99 19.46
N ASN A 237 13.11 42.72 20.48
CA ASN A 237 13.26 44.18 20.56
C ASN A 237 14.75 44.53 20.70
#